data_AF-Q9I8D9-F1
#
_entry.id   AF-Q9I8D9-F1
#
_cell.length_a   1.000
_cell.length_b   1.000
_cell.length_c   1.000
_cell.angle_alpha   90.00
_cell.angle_beta   90.00
_cell.angle_gamma   90.00
#
_symmetry.space_group_name_H-M   'P 1'
#
loop_
_entity.id
_entity.type
_entity.pdbx_description
1 polymer ?
#
loop_
_entity_poly.entity_id
_entity_poly.type
_entity_poly.pdbx_seq_one_letter_code
_entity_poly.pdbx_strand_id
1 'polypeptide(L)'
;VECLGGYEWNALIFVVVLGWVFVPIYIKAGVVTMPEYLRKRFGGKRIQVYLSILSLILYIFTKISADIFSGAVFIQLAMGLNLYLAIIILLAITALYTITGGLAAVIYTDTLQTFIMVVGSFILMGFAFREVGGYDAFMEKYMNAVPSNITYGNSTIDSKCYTPRADSFHIFRDAVTGDLPWPGLTIGGSILTLWYWCTDQVIVQRCLSGKNMSHVKAGCVMCGYLKLLPMFIIVMPGMISRILYTDVVACAVPEICQQACGTTVGCTNIAYPKMVVELMPNGLRGLMLSVMLASLMSSLTSIFNSASTLFTMDIYTKVRKQP
;
A
#
# COMPACT_ATOMS: atom_id res chain seq x y z
N VAL A 1 -6.82 -10.25 7.75
CA VAL A 1 -6.00 -11.29 7.09
C VAL A 1 -6.36 -11.42 5.62
N GLU A 2 -7.62 -11.71 5.36
CA GLU A 2 -8.15 -12.15 4.08
C GLU A 2 -7.87 -11.23 2.88
N CYS A 3 -8.39 -9.99 2.87
CA CYS A 3 -8.27 -9.13 1.68
C CYS A 3 -6.80 -8.90 1.31
N LEU A 4 -5.99 -8.45 2.28
CA LEU A 4 -4.60 -8.13 2.01
C LEU A 4 -3.77 -9.39 1.70
N GLY A 5 -3.96 -10.49 2.44
CA GLY A 5 -3.23 -11.73 2.21
C GLY A 5 -3.51 -12.35 0.84
N GLY A 6 -4.78 -12.41 0.43
CA GLY A 6 -5.17 -12.91 -0.89
C GLY A 6 -4.66 -12.03 -2.04
N TYR A 7 -4.69 -10.71 -1.89
CA TYR A 7 -4.10 -9.79 -2.87
C TYR A 7 -2.58 -9.97 -3.01
N GLU A 8 -1.87 -10.08 -1.89
CA GLU A 8 -0.40 -10.24 -1.89
C GLU A 8 0.03 -11.59 -2.47
N TRP A 9 -0.77 -12.65 -2.27
CA TRP A 9 -0.47 -13.97 -2.84
C TRP A 9 -0.75 -14.03 -4.34
N ASN A 10 -1.84 -13.41 -4.82
CA ASN A 10 -2.08 -13.28 -6.26
C ASN A 10 -0.96 -12.48 -6.94
N ALA A 11 -0.40 -11.47 -6.27
CA ALA A 11 0.68 -10.66 -6.80
C ALA A 11 1.92 -11.49 -7.18
N LEU A 12 2.25 -12.55 -6.43
CA LEU A 12 3.39 -13.43 -6.72
C LEU A 12 3.36 -13.95 -8.17
N ILE A 13 2.20 -14.38 -8.64
CA ILE A 13 2.04 -14.94 -9.99
C ILE A 13 2.16 -13.82 -11.04
N PHE A 14 1.44 -12.71 -10.85
CA PHE A 14 1.37 -11.66 -11.85
C PHE A 14 2.64 -10.81 -11.97
N VAL A 15 3.45 -10.72 -10.92
CA VAL A 15 4.79 -10.09 -11.00
C VAL A 15 5.72 -10.92 -11.89
N VAL A 16 5.64 -12.25 -11.84
CA VAL A 16 6.41 -13.11 -12.75
C VAL A 16 5.88 -12.97 -14.18
N VAL A 17 4.56 -12.91 -14.36
CA VAL A 17 3.94 -12.65 -15.67
C VAL A 17 4.40 -11.30 -16.26
N LEU A 18 4.48 -10.25 -15.45
CA LEU A 18 5.05 -8.95 -15.85
C LEU A 18 6.45 -9.13 -16.45
N GLY A 19 7.36 -9.81 -15.73
CA GLY A 19 8.75 -9.97 -16.16
C GLY A 19 8.95 -10.85 -17.40
N TRP A 20 8.13 -11.87 -17.59
CA TRP A 20 8.29 -12.83 -18.70
C TRP A 20 7.44 -12.53 -19.93
N VAL A 21 6.31 -11.85 -19.77
CA VAL A 21 5.36 -11.59 -20.86
C VAL A 21 5.35 -10.11 -21.21
N PHE A 22 4.98 -9.23 -20.28
CA PHE A 22 4.69 -7.83 -20.57
C PHE A 22 5.95 -7.00 -20.81
N VAL A 23 6.97 -7.13 -19.94
CA VAL A 23 8.22 -6.37 -20.08
C VAL A 23 8.91 -6.64 -21.43
N PRO A 24 9.09 -7.90 -21.89
CA PRO A 24 9.64 -8.17 -23.22
C PRO A 24 8.84 -7.54 -24.36
N ILE A 25 7.51 -7.49 -24.24
CA ILE A 25 6.63 -6.86 -25.23
C ILE A 25 6.86 -5.35 -25.24
N TYR A 26 6.90 -4.69 -24.09
CA TYR A 26 7.10 -3.24 -24.00
C TYR A 26 8.48 -2.81 -24.50
N ILE A 27 9.53 -3.54 -24.13
CA ILE A 27 10.90 -3.25 -24.60
C ILE A 27 11.00 -3.43 -26.11
N LYS A 28 10.46 -4.51 -26.67
CA LYS A 28 10.45 -4.72 -28.14
C LYS A 28 9.61 -3.69 -28.89
N ALA A 29 8.52 -3.22 -28.27
CA ALA A 29 7.69 -2.16 -28.85
C ALA A 29 8.37 -0.78 -28.78
N GLY A 30 9.43 -0.61 -27.99
CA GLY A 30 10.12 0.67 -27.79
C GLY A 30 9.16 1.74 -27.28
N VAL A 31 8.39 1.41 -26.24
CA VAL A 31 7.40 2.30 -25.62
C VAL A 31 7.80 2.61 -24.19
N VAL A 32 7.54 3.85 -23.78
CA VAL A 32 7.84 4.32 -22.42
C VAL A 32 6.58 4.34 -21.55
N THR A 33 5.40 4.43 -22.18
CA THR A 33 4.11 4.48 -21.48
C THR A 33 3.15 3.39 -21.97
N MET A 34 2.27 2.94 -21.07
CA MET A 34 1.23 1.97 -21.41
C MET A 34 0.22 2.52 -22.44
N PRO A 35 -0.26 3.78 -22.36
CA PRO A 35 -1.09 4.36 -23.42
C PRO A 35 -0.40 4.40 -24.79
N GLU A 36 0.92 4.63 -24.83
CA GLU A 36 1.69 4.59 -26.08
C GLU A 36 1.71 3.18 -26.69
N TYR A 37 1.87 2.14 -25.87
CA TYR A 37 1.75 0.75 -26.33
C TYR A 37 0.40 0.49 -27.00
N LEU A 38 -0.68 0.91 -26.35
CA LEU A 38 -2.04 0.72 -26.87
C LEU A 38 -2.26 1.48 -28.18
N ARG A 39 -1.67 2.67 -28.33
CA ARG A 39 -1.67 3.38 -29.61
C ARG A 39 -0.95 2.60 -30.70
N LYS A 40 0.23 2.04 -30.44
CA LYS A 40 0.98 1.25 -31.44
C LYS A 40 0.21 -0.02 -31.82
N ARG A 41 -0.51 -0.62 -30.87
CA ARG A 41 -1.25 -1.88 -31.09
C ARG A 41 -2.60 -1.69 -31.80
N PHE A 42 -3.42 -0.75 -31.34
CA PHE A 42 -4.80 -0.55 -31.82
C PHE A 42 -4.95 0.62 -32.80
N GLY A 43 -3.91 1.45 -32.94
CA GLY A 43 -3.98 2.68 -33.72
C GLY A 43 -4.74 3.80 -33.01
N GLY A 44 -4.68 5.00 -33.59
CA GLY A 44 -5.46 6.15 -33.12
C GLY A 44 -4.80 6.97 -32.00
N LYS A 45 -4.57 8.26 -32.28
CA LYS A 45 -4.03 9.22 -31.30
C LYS A 45 -5.02 9.52 -30.15
N ARG A 46 -6.32 9.37 -30.40
CA ARG A 46 -7.38 9.64 -29.42
C ARG A 46 -7.37 8.67 -28.24
N ILE A 47 -7.10 7.38 -28.49
CA ILE A 47 -7.05 6.34 -27.45
C ILE A 47 -5.93 6.61 -26.45
N GLN A 48 -4.73 6.97 -26.96
CA GLN A 48 -3.59 7.33 -26.11
C GLN A 48 -3.93 8.48 -25.17
N VAL A 49 -4.45 9.58 -25.71
CA VAL A 49 -4.77 10.79 -24.93
C VAL A 49 -5.88 10.50 -23.93
N TYR A 50 -6.94 9.79 -24.34
CA TYR A 50 -8.03 9.42 -23.45
C TYR A 50 -7.55 8.59 -22.26
N LEU A 51 -6.79 7.51 -22.51
CA LEU A 51 -6.29 6.65 -21.45
C LEU A 51 -5.29 7.34 -20.54
N SER A 52 -4.49 8.27 -21.08
CA SER A 52 -3.55 9.06 -20.29
C SER A 52 -4.28 10.01 -19.35
N ILE A 53 -5.28 10.74 -19.84
CA ILE A 53 -6.12 11.62 -19.01
C ILE A 53 -6.86 10.81 -17.94
N LEU A 54 -7.46 9.69 -18.32
CA LEU A 54 -8.14 8.80 -17.38
C LEU A 54 -7.18 8.30 -16.29
N SER A 55 -5.98 7.86 -16.67
CA SER A 55 -4.97 7.38 -15.71
C SER A 55 -4.49 8.48 -14.76
N LEU A 56 -4.29 9.71 -15.26
CA LEU A 56 -3.90 10.85 -14.44
C LEU A 56 -4.99 11.22 -13.42
N ILE A 57 -6.26 11.24 -13.84
CA ILE A 57 -7.40 11.47 -12.96
C ILE A 57 -7.45 10.39 -11.87
N LEU A 58 -7.33 9.11 -12.26
CA LEU A 58 -7.31 8.00 -11.32
C LEU A 58 -6.14 8.10 -10.33
N TYR A 59 -4.95 8.50 -10.78
CA TYR A 59 -3.80 8.68 -9.89
C TYR A 59 -4.03 9.75 -8.83
N ILE A 60 -4.68 10.86 -9.18
CA ILE A 60 -5.03 11.92 -8.22
C ILE A 60 -6.02 11.41 -7.18
N PHE A 61 -7.15 10.83 -7.63
CA PHE A 61 -8.22 10.45 -6.70
C PHE A 61 -7.92 9.22 -5.86
N THR A 62 -7.16 8.25 -6.41
CA THR A 62 -6.93 6.97 -5.74
C THR A 62 -5.59 6.92 -5.01
N LYS A 63 -4.47 6.99 -5.75
CA LYS A 63 -3.13 6.76 -5.20
C LYS A 63 -2.64 7.94 -4.37
N ILE A 64 -2.68 9.15 -4.92
CA ILE A 64 -2.16 10.35 -4.23
C ILE A 64 -2.96 10.61 -2.95
N SER A 65 -4.30 10.56 -3.01
CA SER A 65 -5.14 10.74 -1.83
C SER A 65 -4.88 9.70 -0.73
N ALA A 66 -4.76 8.42 -1.10
CA ALA A 66 -4.52 7.35 -0.13
C ALA A 66 -3.13 7.45 0.54
N ASP A 67 -2.09 7.78 -0.23
CA ASP A 67 -0.73 7.93 0.29
C ASP A 67 -0.60 9.17 1.19
N ILE A 68 -1.18 10.31 0.80
CA ILE A 68 -1.19 11.53 1.62
C ILE A 68 -1.95 11.28 2.93
N PHE A 69 -3.13 10.65 2.87
CA PHE A 69 -3.92 10.34 4.06
C PHE A 69 -3.17 9.43 5.02
N SER A 70 -2.62 8.31 4.50
CA SER A 70 -1.84 7.36 5.31
C SER A 70 -0.62 8.03 5.95
N GLY A 71 0.07 8.90 5.20
CA GLY A 71 1.22 9.63 5.71
C GLY A 71 0.89 10.73 6.72
N ALA A 72 -0.22 11.44 6.54
CA ALA A 72 -0.67 12.45 7.49
C ALA A 72 -1.08 11.83 8.83
N VAL A 73 -1.83 10.74 8.79
CA VAL A 73 -2.20 9.95 9.98
C VAL A 73 -0.94 9.44 10.70
N PHE A 74 0.05 8.97 9.95
CA PHE A 74 1.31 8.53 10.52
C PHE A 74 2.06 9.66 11.25
N ILE A 75 2.21 10.81 10.60
CA ILE A 75 2.85 12.00 11.20
C ILE A 75 2.10 12.46 12.46
N GLN A 76 0.78 12.46 12.42
CA GLN A 76 -0.06 12.84 13.55
C GLN A 76 0.18 11.92 14.75
N LEU A 77 0.26 10.60 14.55
CA LEU A 77 0.52 9.64 15.62
C LEU A 77 1.96 9.72 16.14
N ALA A 78 2.93 9.94 15.26
CA ALA A 78 4.34 9.94 15.61
C ALA A 78 4.77 11.22 16.33
N MET A 79 4.28 12.38 15.86
CA MET A 79 4.72 13.71 16.29
C MET A 79 3.63 14.53 16.98
N GLY A 80 2.38 14.06 17.03
CA GLY A 80 1.26 14.80 17.64
C GLY A 80 0.83 16.05 16.86
N LEU A 81 1.26 16.18 15.59
CA LEU A 81 0.97 17.35 14.77
C LEU A 81 -0.48 17.34 14.26
N ASN A 82 -1.02 18.54 14.01
CA ASN A 82 -2.30 18.67 13.33
C ASN A 82 -2.23 18.04 11.93
N LEU A 83 -3.27 17.30 11.55
CA LEU A 83 -3.34 16.57 10.28
C LEU A 83 -3.11 17.48 9.06
N TYR A 84 -3.63 18.71 9.06
CA TYR A 84 -3.40 19.66 7.96
C TYR A 84 -1.94 20.12 7.87
N LEU A 85 -1.31 20.39 9.02
CA LEU A 85 0.11 20.76 9.07
C LEU A 85 0.99 19.59 8.61
N ALA A 86 0.65 18.36 9.02
CA ALA A 86 1.32 17.15 8.58
C ALA A 86 1.29 16.99 7.05
N ILE A 87 0.12 17.22 6.42
CA ILE A 87 -0.01 17.18 4.95
C ILE A 87 0.88 18.23 4.29
N ILE A 88 0.89 19.47 4.77
CA ILE A 88 1.70 20.54 4.17
C ILE A 88 3.18 20.21 4.26
N ILE A 89 3.66 19.73 5.41
CA ILE A 89 5.06 19.32 5.59
C ILE A 89 5.39 18.14 4.67
N LEU A 90 4.52 17.13 4.62
CA LEU A 90 4.70 15.94 3.78
C LEU A 90 4.86 16.34 2.30
N LEU A 91 3.96 17.20 1.80
CA LEU A 91 3.96 17.66 0.41
C LEU A 91 5.15 18.57 0.10
N ALA A 92 5.52 19.47 1.01
CA ALA A 92 6.65 20.37 0.81
C ALA A 92 7.98 19.61 0.69
N ILE A 93 8.21 18.64 1.58
CA ILE A 93 9.41 17.80 1.54
C ILE A 93 9.40 16.92 0.28
N THR A 94 8.27 16.28 -0.03
CA THR A 94 8.12 15.46 -1.25
C THR A 94 8.42 16.27 -2.50
N ALA A 95 7.90 17.50 -2.60
CA ALA A 95 8.10 18.37 -3.75
C ALA A 95 9.58 18.76 -3.91
N LEU A 96 10.23 19.19 -2.83
CA LEU A 96 11.66 19.52 -2.83
C LEU A 96 12.51 18.34 -3.30
N TYR A 97 12.23 17.14 -2.76
CA TYR A 97 12.97 15.92 -3.10
C TYR A 97 12.72 15.50 -4.56
N THR A 98 11.48 15.60 -5.03
CA THR A 98 11.10 15.24 -6.40
C THR A 98 11.78 16.14 -7.43
N ILE A 99 11.90 17.44 -7.15
CA ILE A 99 12.56 18.42 -8.04
C ILE A 99 14.08 18.18 -8.10
N THR A 100 14.69 17.79 -6.98
CA THR A 100 16.17 17.71 -6.86
C THR A 100 16.76 16.34 -7.18
N GLY A 101 16.04 15.24 -6.91
CA GLY A 101 16.63 13.88 -6.93
C GLY A 101 16.62 13.16 -8.29
N GLY A 102 15.59 13.37 -9.13
CA GLY A 102 15.39 12.56 -10.34
C GLY A 102 15.14 11.06 -10.06
N LEU A 103 14.81 10.27 -11.10
CA LEU A 103 14.41 8.87 -10.94
C LEU A 103 15.53 7.98 -10.32
N ALA A 104 16.79 8.26 -10.63
CA ALA A 104 17.91 7.45 -10.14
C ALA A 104 18.11 7.57 -8.62
N ALA A 105 18.10 8.79 -8.07
CA ALA A 105 18.26 8.99 -6.63
C ALA A 105 17.14 8.33 -5.84
N VAL A 106 15.90 8.42 -6.35
CA VAL A 106 14.71 7.78 -5.77
C VAL A 106 14.93 6.27 -5.66
N ILE A 107 15.39 5.60 -6.72
CA ILE A 107 15.60 4.15 -6.70
C ILE A 107 16.66 3.73 -5.65
N TYR A 108 17.74 4.50 -5.51
CA TYR A 108 18.76 4.20 -4.50
C TYR A 108 18.22 4.38 -3.07
N THR A 109 17.49 5.45 -2.80
CA THR A 109 16.88 5.67 -1.48
C THR A 109 15.84 4.60 -1.16
N ASP A 110 15.03 4.20 -2.13
CA ASP A 110 14.02 3.15 -1.98
C ASP A 110 14.64 1.81 -1.59
N THR A 111 15.80 1.49 -2.16
CA THR A 111 16.49 0.22 -1.92
C THR A 111 16.96 0.12 -0.47
N LEU A 112 17.64 1.17 0.01
CA LEU A 112 18.11 1.25 1.41
C LEU A 112 16.92 1.21 2.38
N GLN A 113 15.89 1.98 2.08
CA GLN A 113 14.65 1.99 2.84
C GLN A 113 14.00 0.61 2.94
N THR A 114 13.90 -0.12 1.82
CA THR A 114 13.26 -1.43 1.80
C THR A 114 13.95 -2.38 2.76
N PHE A 115 15.29 -2.37 2.78
CA PHE A 115 16.05 -3.20 3.71
C PHE A 115 15.75 -2.85 5.18
N ILE A 116 15.77 -1.55 5.51
CA ILE A 116 15.52 -1.11 6.89
C ILE A 116 14.06 -1.41 7.31
N MET A 117 13.08 -1.18 6.43
CA MET A 117 11.68 -1.51 6.71
C MET A 117 11.48 -3.00 6.91
N VAL A 118 12.05 -3.86 6.06
CA VAL A 118 11.90 -5.31 6.20
C VAL A 118 12.48 -5.78 7.54
N VAL A 119 13.72 -5.38 7.85
CA VAL A 119 14.38 -5.75 9.12
C VAL A 119 13.59 -5.21 10.32
N GLY A 120 13.20 -3.94 10.30
CA GLY A 120 12.43 -3.33 11.39
C GLY A 120 11.04 -3.95 11.57
N SER A 121 10.39 -4.38 10.48
CA SER A 121 9.10 -5.08 10.55
C SER A 121 9.25 -6.48 11.14
N PHE A 122 10.33 -7.20 10.84
CA PHE A 122 10.64 -8.47 11.51
C PHE A 122 10.87 -8.29 13.02
N ILE A 123 11.60 -7.25 13.41
CA ILE A 123 11.81 -6.93 14.82
C ILE A 123 10.47 -6.59 15.50
N LEU A 124 9.62 -5.77 14.87
CA LEU A 124 8.29 -5.46 15.37
C LEU A 124 7.45 -6.71 15.57
N MET A 125 7.45 -7.61 14.59
CA MET A 125 6.73 -8.87 14.65
C MET A 125 7.19 -9.70 15.85
N GLY A 126 8.50 -9.78 16.11
CA GLY A 126 9.04 -10.46 17.30
C GLY A 126 8.54 -9.86 18.62
N PHE A 127 8.55 -8.53 18.75
CA PHE A 127 8.00 -7.86 19.93
C PHE A 127 6.49 -8.07 20.07
N ALA A 128 5.75 -7.98 18.97
CA ALA A 128 4.30 -8.17 18.93
C ALA A 128 3.89 -9.57 19.43
N PHE A 129 4.55 -10.63 18.93
CA PHE A 129 4.27 -11.99 19.37
C PHE A 129 4.71 -12.25 20.81
N ARG A 130 5.78 -11.61 21.28
CA ARG A 130 6.22 -11.70 22.67
C ARG A 130 5.17 -11.13 23.63
N GLU A 131 4.60 -9.96 23.32
CA GLU A 131 3.57 -9.32 24.15
C GLU A 131 2.26 -10.11 24.18
N VAL A 132 1.88 -10.73 23.06
CA VAL A 132 0.64 -11.52 23.01
C VAL A 132 0.78 -12.87 23.73
N GLY A 133 2.01 -13.39 23.87
CA GLY A 133 2.30 -14.67 24.49
C GLY A 133 2.42 -15.84 23.51
N GLY A 134 2.83 -15.57 22.26
CA GLY A 134 3.02 -16.58 21.22
C GLY A 134 1.85 -16.72 20.25
N TYR A 135 1.95 -17.70 19.34
CA TYR A 135 0.97 -17.90 18.25
C TYR A 135 -0.37 -18.47 18.74
N ASP A 136 -0.34 -19.41 19.68
CA ASP A 136 -1.56 -20.04 20.20
C ASP A 136 -2.41 -19.02 20.99
N ALA A 137 -1.74 -18.25 21.87
CA ALA A 137 -2.36 -17.15 22.60
C ALA A 137 -2.87 -16.05 21.65
N PHE A 138 -2.19 -15.82 20.53
CA PHE A 138 -2.64 -14.91 19.49
C PHE A 138 -3.95 -15.36 18.85
N MET A 139 -4.07 -16.64 18.47
CA MET A 139 -5.30 -17.17 17.87
C MET A 139 -6.50 -17.07 18.83
N GLU A 140 -6.29 -17.42 20.09
CA GLU A 140 -7.33 -17.37 21.12
C GLU A 140 -7.74 -15.93 21.46
N LYS A 141 -6.76 -15.07 21.83
CA LYS A 141 -7.03 -13.68 22.24
C LYS A 141 -7.58 -12.84 21.10
N TYR A 142 -7.21 -13.12 19.86
CA TYR A 142 -7.76 -12.40 18.71
C TYR A 142 -9.28 -12.56 18.60
N MET A 143 -9.82 -13.75 18.86
CA MET A 143 -11.27 -13.98 18.82
C MET A 143 -12.01 -13.29 19.97
N ASN A 144 -11.31 -13.05 21.09
CA ASN A 144 -11.85 -12.37 22.27
C ASN A 144 -11.61 -10.85 22.27
N ALA A 145 -10.97 -10.30 21.24
CA ALA A 145 -10.61 -8.88 21.15
C ALA A 145 -11.84 -8.01 20.78
N VAL A 146 -12.69 -7.76 21.77
CA VAL A 146 -13.90 -6.92 21.71
C VAL A 146 -13.68 -5.64 22.53
N PRO A 147 -14.00 -4.44 21.98
CA PRO A 147 -13.84 -3.18 22.71
C PRO A 147 -14.78 -3.11 23.92
N SER A 148 -14.32 -2.44 24.98
CA SER A 148 -15.06 -2.29 26.24
C SER A 148 -16.33 -1.44 26.07
N ASN A 149 -16.27 -0.45 25.18
CA ASN A 149 -17.37 0.49 24.92
C ASN A 149 -18.07 0.17 23.60
N ILE A 150 -19.27 -0.41 23.70
CA ILE A 150 -20.10 -0.84 22.55
C ILE A 150 -21.42 -0.07 22.42
N THR A 151 -21.74 0.77 23.41
CA THR A 151 -22.96 1.58 23.47
C THR A 151 -22.70 3.01 23.01
N TYR A 152 -23.61 3.53 22.19
CA TYR A 152 -23.66 4.92 21.80
C TYR A 152 -25.03 5.49 22.17
N GLY A 153 -25.09 6.29 23.24
CA GLY A 153 -26.37 6.72 23.81
C GLY A 153 -27.24 5.53 24.22
N ASN A 154 -28.49 5.48 23.74
CA ASN A 154 -29.44 4.40 24.01
C ASN A 154 -29.36 3.21 23.03
N SER A 155 -28.45 3.24 22.06
CA SER A 155 -28.34 2.20 21.02
C SER A 155 -27.02 1.45 21.12
N THR A 156 -27.10 0.11 21.14
CA THR A 156 -25.93 -0.76 20.97
C THR A 156 -25.60 -0.87 19.49
N ILE A 157 -24.33 -0.71 19.14
CA ILE A 157 -23.86 -0.90 17.77
C ILE A 157 -24.01 -2.38 17.39
N ASP A 158 -24.24 -2.67 16.11
CA ASP A 158 -24.37 -4.03 15.63
C ASP A 158 -23.14 -4.88 16.01
N SER A 159 -23.40 -6.07 16.54
CA SER A 159 -22.39 -7.04 16.96
C SER A 159 -21.39 -7.40 15.87
N LYS A 160 -21.80 -7.33 14.60
CA LYS A 160 -20.95 -7.58 13.42
C LYS A 160 -19.80 -6.58 13.29
N CYS A 161 -19.93 -5.36 13.83
CA CYS A 161 -18.94 -4.30 13.69
C CYS A 161 -17.76 -4.45 14.64
N TYR A 162 -17.97 -4.97 15.85
CA TYR A 162 -16.95 -5.02 16.88
C TYR A 162 -16.43 -6.43 17.19
N THR A 163 -17.18 -7.49 16.84
CA THR A 163 -16.73 -8.87 17.05
C THR A 163 -15.79 -9.35 15.93
N PRO A 164 -14.68 -10.01 16.27
CA PRO A 164 -13.89 -10.77 15.31
C PRO A 164 -14.72 -11.91 14.70
N ARG A 165 -14.57 -12.16 13.41
CA ARG A 165 -15.31 -13.25 12.72
C ARG A 165 -14.64 -14.59 12.94
N ALA A 166 -15.42 -15.67 13.02
CA ALA A 166 -14.91 -17.03 13.13
C ALA A 166 -13.99 -17.44 11.96
N ASP A 167 -14.20 -16.86 10.78
CA ASP A 167 -13.40 -17.11 9.58
C ASP A 167 -12.16 -16.19 9.43
N SER A 168 -11.80 -15.42 10.45
CA SER A 168 -10.75 -14.39 10.36
C SER A 168 -9.37 -14.93 9.97
N PHE A 169 -9.10 -16.21 10.23
CA PHE A 169 -7.84 -16.89 9.90
C PHE A 169 -7.87 -17.65 8.56
N HIS A 170 -9.01 -17.67 7.87
CA HIS A 170 -9.13 -18.30 6.57
C HIS A 170 -8.84 -17.28 5.46
N ILE A 171 -7.91 -17.61 4.56
CA ILE A 171 -7.59 -16.76 3.40
C ILE A 171 -8.71 -16.84 2.34
N PHE A 172 -9.33 -18.02 2.20
CA PHE A 172 -10.47 -18.24 1.32
C PHE A 172 -11.74 -18.37 2.16
N ARG A 173 -12.62 -17.37 2.09
CA ARG A 173 -13.92 -17.40 2.74
C ARG A 173 -14.95 -18.17 1.93
N ASP A 174 -16.11 -18.38 2.56
CA ASP A 174 -17.28 -18.97 1.91
C ASP A 174 -17.61 -18.30 0.57
N ALA A 175 -18.08 -19.10 -0.39
CA ALA A 175 -18.28 -18.68 -1.77
C ALA A 175 -19.45 -17.69 -1.96
N VAL A 176 -20.38 -17.62 -1.01
CA VAL A 176 -21.66 -16.92 -1.17
C VAL A 176 -21.91 -15.90 -0.06
N THR A 177 -21.58 -16.26 1.19
CA THR A 177 -21.90 -15.47 2.38
C THR A 177 -20.75 -14.59 2.87
N GLY A 178 -19.53 -14.84 2.38
CA GLY A 178 -18.37 -14.01 2.70
C GLY A 178 -18.49 -12.63 2.08
N ASP A 179 -18.12 -11.58 2.81
CA ASP A 179 -18.02 -10.22 2.25
C ASP A 179 -17.04 -10.15 1.07
N LEU A 180 -16.04 -11.05 1.06
CA LEU A 180 -15.09 -11.22 -0.03
C LEU A 180 -15.03 -12.70 -0.45
N PRO A 181 -16.00 -13.19 -1.22
CA PRO A 181 -16.11 -14.61 -1.50
C PRO A 181 -14.89 -15.11 -2.30
N TRP A 182 -14.43 -16.33 -2.03
CA TRP A 182 -13.20 -16.86 -2.65
C TRP A 182 -13.20 -16.83 -4.20
N PRO A 183 -14.33 -17.01 -4.92
CA PRO A 183 -14.33 -16.87 -6.38
C PRO A 183 -14.07 -15.43 -6.81
N GLY A 184 -14.61 -14.45 -6.06
CA GLY A 184 -14.36 -13.02 -6.29
C GLY A 184 -12.90 -12.66 -6.03
N LEU A 185 -12.31 -13.19 -4.95
CA LEU A 185 -10.89 -12.99 -4.64
C LEU A 185 -9.96 -13.60 -5.69
N THR A 186 -10.24 -14.82 -6.14
CA THR A 186 -9.38 -15.53 -7.10
C THR A 186 -9.56 -15.01 -8.53
N ILE A 187 -10.78 -14.85 -9.03
CA ILE A 187 -11.03 -14.43 -10.41
C ILE A 187 -10.98 -12.91 -10.52
N GLY A 188 -11.79 -12.20 -9.72
CA GLY A 188 -11.86 -10.74 -9.74
C GLY A 188 -10.55 -10.10 -9.24
N GLY A 189 -10.01 -10.60 -8.13
CA GLY A 189 -8.72 -10.14 -7.59
C GLY A 189 -7.56 -10.36 -8.55
N SER A 190 -7.55 -11.46 -9.32
CA SER A 190 -6.54 -11.70 -10.36
C SER A 190 -6.57 -10.66 -11.47
N ILE A 191 -7.75 -10.25 -11.95
CA ILE A 191 -7.87 -9.21 -12.98
C ILE A 191 -7.32 -7.88 -12.47
N LEU A 192 -7.68 -7.49 -11.23
CA LEU A 192 -7.18 -6.26 -10.62
C LEU A 192 -5.67 -6.32 -10.41
N THR A 193 -5.16 -7.47 -9.97
CA THR A 193 -3.73 -7.69 -9.73
C THR A 193 -2.95 -7.64 -11.04
N LEU A 194 -3.45 -8.27 -12.10
CA LEU A 194 -2.86 -8.18 -13.44
C LEU A 194 -2.81 -6.73 -13.91
N TRP A 195 -3.91 -5.97 -13.77
CA TRP A 195 -3.95 -4.56 -14.12
C TRP A 195 -2.90 -3.76 -13.33
N TYR A 196 -2.87 -3.91 -12.01
CA TYR A 196 -1.95 -3.21 -11.13
C TYR A 196 -0.49 -3.52 -11.47
N TRP A 197 -0.10 -4.78 -11.64
CA TRP A 197 1.32 -5.12 -11.87
C TRP A 197 1.76 -4.95 -13.32
N CYS A 198 0.90 -5.25 -14.30
CA CYS A 198 1.32 -5.30 -15.70
C CYS A 198 1.02 -4.02 -16.49
N THR A 199 0.14 -3.15 -15.98
CA THR A 199 -0.28 -1.94 -16.72
C THR A 199 -0.03 -0.65 -15.97
N ASP A 200 0.18 -0.70 -14.65
CA ASP A 200 0.47 0.50 -13.88
C ASP A 200 1.82 1.11 -14.24
N GLN A 201 1.82 2.40 -14.52
CA GLN A 201 2.98 3.11 -15.02
C GLN A 201 4.14 3.10 -14.00
N VAL A 202 3.87 3.21 -12.70
CA VAL A 202 4.92 3.24 -11.67
C VAL A 202 5.74 1.96 -11.69
N ILE A 203 5.06 0.82 -11.80
CA ILE A 203 5.68 -0.51 -11.74
C ILE A 203 6.38 -0.82 -13.07
N VAL A 204 5.69 -0.58 -14.19
CA VAL A 204 6.24 -0.84 -15.52
C VAL A 204 7.50 0.01 -15.77
N GLN A 205 7.50 1.28 -15.37
CA GLN A 205 8.68 2.15 -15.53
C GLN A 205 9.91 1.63 -14.77
N ARG A 206 9.73 1.10 -13.56
CA ARG A 206 10.82 0.52 -12.79
C ARG A 206 11.42 -0.70 -13.50
N CYS A 207 10.57 -1.53 -14.11
CA CYS A 207 11.02 -2.67 -14.90
C CYS A 207 11.74 -2.26 -16.20
N LEU A 208 11.24 -1.22 -16.89
CA LEU A 208 11.86 -0.69 -18.10
C LEU A 208 13.21 0.00 -17.84
N SER A 209 13.46 0.43 -16.60
CA SER A 209 14.73 1.04 -16.17
C SER A 209 15.83 0.01 -15.84
N GLY A 210 15.53 -1.29 -15.95
CA GLY A 210 16.50 -2.34 -15.69
C GLY A 210 17.60 -2.43 -16.75
N LYS A 211 18.83 -2.74 -16.33
CA LYS A 211 20.01 -2.80 -17.22
C LYS A 211 19.87 -3.81 -18.35
N ASN A 212 19.43 -5.03 -18.03
CA ASN A 212 19.24 -6.12 -18.98
C ASN A 212 17.98 -6.91 -18.66
N MET A 213 17.45 -7.63 -19.65
CA MET A 213 16.27 -8.49 -19.50
C MET A 213 16.43 -9.53 -18.37
N SER A 214 17.63 -10.11 -18.21
CA SER A 214 17.90 -11.06 -17.12
C SER A 214 17.80 -10.40 -15.74
N HIS A 215 18.25 -9.15 -15.60
CA HIS A 215 18.11 -8.39 -14.35
C HIS A 215 16.64 -8.08 -14.05
N VAL A 216 15.86 -7.71 -15.06
CA VAL A 216 14.42 -7.41 -14.85
C VAL A 216 13.67 -8.67 -14.43
N LYS A 217 13.90 -9.79 -15.13
CA LYS A 217 13.31 -11.09 -14.77
C LYS A 217 13.69 -11.54 -13.35
N ALA A 218 14.97 -11.44 -12.99
CA ALA A 218 15.44 -11.73 -11.64
C ALA A 218 14.80 -10.81 -10.60
N GLY A 219 14.68 -9.51 -10.90
CA GLY A 219 14.01 -8.52 -10.06
C GLY A 219 12.53 -8.84 -9.85
N CYS A 220 11.81 -9.26 -10.90
CA CYS A 220 10.43 -9.71 -10.80
C CYS A 220 10.29 -10.95 -9.90
N VAL A 221 11.17 -11.96 -10.04
CA VAL A 221 11.16 -13.15 -9.18
C VAL A 221 11.43 -12.77 -7.73
N MET A 222 12.46 -11.95 -7.48
CA MET A 222 12.79 -11.47 -6.14
C MET A 222 11.61 -10.69 -5.53
N CYS A 223 10.96 -9.81 -6.31
CA CYS A 223 9.79 -9.07 -5.87
C CYS A 223 8.63 -10.01 -5.52
N GLY A 224 8.37 -11.03 -6.34
CA GLY A 224 7.35 -12.05 -6.06
C GLY A 224 7.60 -12.78 -4.74
N TYR A 225 8.85 -13.17 -4.45
CA TYR A 225 9.19 -13.78 -3.15
C TYR A 225 9.04 -12.81 -1.99
N LEU A 226 9.52 -11.57 -2.11
CA LEU A 226 9.41 -10.57 -1.05
C LEU A 226 7.95 -10.22 -0.74
N LYS A 227 7.05 -10.36 -1.71
CA LYS A 227 5.61 -10.12 -1.56
C LYS A 227 4.89 -11.15 -0.67
N LEU A 228 5.53 -12.27 -0.34
CA LEU A 228 5.03 -13.19 0.69
C LEU A 228 5.25 -12.66 2.12
N LEU A 229 6.24 -11.79 2.33
CA LEU A 229 6.62 -11.31 3.66
C LEU A 229 5.60 -10.39 4.35
N PRO A 230 4.94 -9.43 3.68
CA PRO A 230 3.93 -8.54 4.29
C PRO A 230 2.84 -9.27 5.07
N MET A 231 2.49 -10.49 4.66
CA MET A 231 1.53 -11.32 5.39
C MET A 231 1.98 -11.60 6.84
N PHE A 232 3.26 -11.86 7.03
CA PHE A 232 3.82 -12.15 8.35
C PHE A 232 4.23 -10.87 9.07
N ILE A 233 4.93 -9.96 8.39
CA ILE A 233 5.56 -8.81 9.06
C ILE A 233 4.64 -7.58 9.17
N ILE A 234 3.52 -7.52 8.46
CA ILE A 234 2.55 -6.41 8.51
C ILE A 234 1.18 -6.90 8.97
N VAL A 235 0.61 -7.91 8.31
CA VAL A 235 -0.77 -8.35 8.59
C VAL A 235 -0.89 -8.97 9.98
N MET A 236 0.00 -9.88 10.37
CA MET A 236 -0.06 -10.48 11.72
C MET A 236 0.16 -9.43 12.83
N PRO A 237 1.18 -8.56 12.80
CA PRO A 237 1.29 -7.44 13.75
C PRO A 237 0.07 -6.51 13.75
N GLY A 238 -0.54 -6.25 12.60
CA GLY A 238 -1.77 -5.48 12.51
C GLY A 238 -2.99 -6.16 13.15
N MET A 239 -3.03 -7.49 13.20
CA MET A 239 -4.04 -8.21 13.99
C MET A 239 -3.73 -8.18 15.47
N ILE A 240 -2.45 -8.35 15.82
CA ILE A 240 -1.98 -8.27 17.21
C ILE A 240 -2.29 -6.89 17.79
N SER A 241 -2.19 -5.81 17.00
CA SER A 241 -2.56 -4.47 17.47
C SER A 241 -4.02 -4.38 17.91
N ARG A 242 -4.92 -5.20 17.33
CA ARG A 242 -6.32 -5.27 17.75
C ARG A 242 -6.45 -5.91 19.15
N ILE A 243 -5.56 -6.81 19.52
CA ILE A 243 -5.54 -7.47 20.83
C ILE A 243 -4.96 -6.52 21.89
N LEU A 244 -3.85 -5.85 21.55
CA LEU A 244 -3.13 -4.99 22.50
C LEU A 244 -3.81 -3.62 22.68
N TYR A 245 -4.46 -3.11 21.64
CA TYR A 245 -5.08 -1.78 21.62
C TYR A 245 -6.54 -1.85 21.19
N THR A 246 -7.31 -2.77 21.77
CA THR A 246 -8.69 -3.07 21.38
C THR A 246 -9.60 -1.85 21.35
N ASP A 247 -9.62 -1.04 22.41
CA ASP A 247 -10.52 0.12 22.52
C ASP A 247 -10.24 1.22 21.48
N VAL A 248 -9.02 1.23 20.92
CA VAL A 248 -8.62 2.21 19.91
C VAL A 248 -8.75 1.63 18.51
N VAL A 249 -8.20 0.45 18.25
CA VAL A 249 -8.14 -0.14 16.90
C VAL A 249 -9.46 -0.78 16.49
N ALA A 250 -10.16 -1.42 17.43
CA ALA A 250 -11.47 -2.05 17.21
C ALA A 250 -12.64 -1.13 17.58
N CYS A 251 -12.40 0.17 17.75
CA CYS A 251 -13.45 1.12 18.06
C CYS A 251 -14.56 1.04 17.00
N ALA A 252 -15.80 0.95 17.46
CA ALA A 252 -16.98 0.99 16.60
C ALA A 252 -17.81 2.26 16.82
N VAL A 253 -17.65 2.91 17.98
CA VAL A 253 -18.39 4.10 18.38
C VAL A 253 -17.78 5.36 17.72
N PRO A 254 -18.55 6.14 16.94
CA PRO A 254 -18.03 7.28 16.19
C PRO A 254 -17.30 8.33 17.04
N GLU A 255 -17.83 8.69 18.22
CA GLU A 255 -17.21 9.68 19.12
C GLU A 255 -15.87 9.19 19.69
N ILE A 256 -15.81 7.93 20.12
CA ILE A 256 -14.58 7.32 20.65
C ILE A 256 -13.53 7.21 19.55
N CYS A 257 -13.93 6.76 18.35
CA CYS A 257 -13.04 6.70 17.20
C CYS A 257 -12.53 8.10 16.82
N GLN A 258 -13.39 9.11 16.86
CA GLN A 258 -13.00 10.48 16.56
C GLN A 258 -11.98 11.02 17.57
N GLN A 259 -12.16 10.72 18.87
CA GLN A 259 -11.18 11.10 19.89
C GLN A 259 -9.86 10.33 19.75
N ALA A 260 -9.92 9.05 19.38
CA ALA A 260 -8.74 8.18 19.33
C ALA A 260 -7.90 8.34 18.06
N CYS A 261 -8.52 8.57 16.90
CA CYS A 261 -7.81 8.65 15.62
C CYS A 261 -8.27 9.78 14.69
N GLY A 262 -9.17 10.67 15.14
CA GLY A 262 -9.64 11.80 14.33
C GLY A 262 -10.59 11.42 13.19
N THR A 263 -11.10 10.18 13.17
CA THR A 263 -12.05 9.71 12.14
C THR A 263 -13.22 8.97 12.78
N THR A 264 -14.42 9.13 12.22
CA THR A 264 -15.66 8.54 12.73
C THR A 264 -15.95 7.13 12.20
N VAL A 265 -15.23 6.71 11.14
CA VAL A 265 -15.49 5.48 10.39
C VAL A 265 -14.69 4.26 10.88
N GLY A 266 -13.67 4.48 11.73
CA GLY A 266 -12.87 3.42 12.33
C GLY A 266 -11.36 3.68 12.26
N CYS A 267 -10.63 3.14 13.23
CA CYS A 267 -9.21 3.43 13.44
C CYS A 267 -8.29 2.26 13.02
N THR A 268 -8.69 1.43 12.05
CA THR A 268 -7.87 0.30 11.61
C THR A 268 -6.56 0.72 10.93
N ASN A 269 -6.56 1.89 10.27
CA ASN A 269 -5.37 2.43 9.58
C ASN A 269 -4.23 2.83 10.54
N ILE A 270 -4.52 3.00 11.83
CA ILE A 270 -3.52 3.36 12.84
C ILE A 270 -2.88 2.15 13.52
N ALA A 271 -3.33 0.93 13.19
CA ALA A 271 -2.87 -0.33 13.76
C ALA A 271 -1.34 -0.47 13.75
N TYR A 272 -0.75 -0.46 12.55
CA TYR A 272 0.70 -0.65 12.38
C TYR A 272 1.53 0.51 12.94
N PRO A 273 1.20 1.79 12.66
CA PRO A 273 1.89 2.92 13.29
C PRO A 273 1.88 2.90 14.81
N LYS A 274 0.73 2.55 15.42
CA LYS A 274 0.59 2.49 16.87
C LYS A 274 1.49 1.41 17.48
N MET A 275 1.60 0.26 16.83
CA MET A 275 2.53 -0.80 17.24
C MET A 275 3.99 -0.32 17.23
N VAL A 276 4.41 0.39 16.17
CA VAL A 276 5.77 0.95 16.08
C VAL A 276 6.05 1.94 17.21
N VAL A 277 5.07 2.80 17.53
CA VAL A 277 5.19 3.84 18.54
C VAL A 277 5.24 3.29 19.96
N GLU A 278 4.40 2.30 20.27
CA GLU A 278 4.22 1.82 21.64
C GLU A 278 5.10 0.60 22.00
N LEU A 279 5.40 -0.28 21.04
CA LEU A 279 6.16 -1.52 21.33
C LEU A 279 7.65 -1.41 21.09
N MET A 280 8.11 -0.50 20.23
CA MET A 280 9.53 -0.43 19.92
C MET A 280 10.32 0.38 20.94
N PRO A 281 11.53 -0.07 21.32
CA PRO A 281 12.40 0.68 22.22
C PRO A 281 12.87 1.98 21.58
N ASN A 282 13.30 2.91 22.45
CA ASN A 282 13.93 4.16 22.05
C ASN A 282 15.12 3.89 21.12
N GLY A 283 15.29 4.72 20.09
CA GLY A 283 16.23 4.48 19.00
C GLY A 283 15.62 3.70 17.84
N LEU A 284 15.20 2.45 18.05
CA LEU A 284 14.57 1.64 16.98
C LEU A 284 13.24 2.25 16.54
N ARG A 285 12.44 2.74 17.49
CA ARG A 285 11.24 3.52 17.22
C ARG A 285 11.56 4.71 16.30
N GLY A 286 12.57 5.50 16.65
CA GLY A 286 12.98 6.67 15.86
C GLY A 286 13.40 6.30 14.44
N LEU A 287 14.23 5.26 14.30
CA LEU A 287 14.66 4.74 13.00
C LEU A 287 13.45 4.31 12.14
N MET A 288 12.52 3.57 12.72
CA MET A 288 11.32 3.12 12.01
C MET A 288 10.41 4.28 11.63
N LEU A 289 10.22 5.26 12.50
CA LEU A 289 9.46 6.47 12.18
C LEU A 289 10.08 7.24 11.01
N SER A 290 11.41 7.44 11.03
CA SER A 290 12.12 8.12 9.93
C SER A 290 12.00 7.38 8.60
N VAL A 291 12.16 6.06 8.62
CA VAL A 291 12.08 5.25 7.41
C VAL A 291 10.65 5.24 6.87
N MET A 292 9.64 5.05 7.72
CA MET A 292 8.24 5.08 7.27
C MET A 292 7.86 6.41 6.61
N LEU A 293 8.33 7.55 7.14
CA LEU A 293 8.19 8.85 6.49
C LEU A 293 8.89 8.89 5.14
N ALA A 294 10.13 8.38 5.07
CA ALA A 294 10.85 8.27 3.81
C ALA A 294 10.10 7.40 2.78
N SER A 295 9.36 6.36 3.19
CA SER A 295 8.61 5.52 2.22
C SER A 295 7.46 6.28 1.63
N LEU A 296 6.79 7.06 2.47
CA LEU A 296 5.66 7.87 2.03
C LEU A 296 6.13 8.93 1.02
N MET A 297 7.27 9.58 1.29
CA MET A 297 7.92 10.49 0.33
C MET A 297 8.22 9.77 -0.99
N SER A 298 8.89 8.61 -0.90
CA SER A 298 9.30 7.81 -2.05
C SER A 298 8.13 7.37 -2.93
N SER A 299 7.05 6.89 -2.32
CA SER A 299 5.83 6.47 -3.02
C SER A 299 5.21 7.65 -3.77
N LEU A 300 5.06 8.80 -3.12
CA LEU A 300 4.54 10.02 -3.73
C LEU A 300 5.44 10.51 -4.88
N THR A 301 6.76 10.53 -4.69
CA THR A 301 7.71 10.89 -5.75
C THR A 301 7.61 9.96 -6.95
N SER A 302 7.43 8.65 -6.72
CA SER A 302 7.25 7.66 -7.79
C SER A 302 5.96 7.89 -8.58
N ILE A 303 4.86 8.22 -7.89
CA ILE A 303 3.59 8.57 -8.52
C ILE A 303 3.72 9.87 -9.33
N PHE A 304 4.35 10.91 -8.77
CA PHE A 304 4.57 12.17 -9.48
C PHE A 304 5.46 12.02 -10.71
N ASN A 305 6.51 11.22 -10.64
CA ASN A 305 7.35 10.94 -11.81
C ASN A 305 6.57 10.18 -12.90
N SER A 306 5.75 9.22 -12.50
CA SER A 306 4.91 8.45 -13.44
C SER A 306 3.85 9.32 -14.10
N ALA A 307 3.17 10.17 -13.31
CA ALA A 307 2.21 11.15 -13.79
C ALA A 307 2.85 12.18 -14.72
N SER A 308 4.03 12.70 -14.36
CA SER A 308 4.80 13.60 -15.21
C SER A 308 5.19 12.95 -16.54
N THR A 309 5.58 11.67 -16.52
CA THR A 309 5.91 10.94 -17.76
C THR A 309 4.68 10.75 -18.64
N LEU A 310 3.53 10.32 -18.08
CA LEU A 310 2.27 10.22 -18.82
C LEU A 310 1.87 11.56 -19.42
N PHE A 311 1.93 12.63 -18.64
CA PHE A 311 1.59 13.97 -19.12
C PHE A 311 2.53 14.45 -20.22
N THR A 312 3.84 14.35 -20.01
CA THR A 312 4.83 14.86 -20.96
C THR A 312 4.84 14.06 -22.27
N MET A 313 4.90 12.74 -22.18
CA MET A 313 5.03 11.86 -23.36
C MET A 313 3.71 11.69 -24.12
N ASP A 314 2.59 11.56 -23.43
CA ASP A 314 1.32 11.21 -24.08
C ASP A 314 0.43 12.41 -24.41
N ILE A 315 0.58 13.52 -23.67
CA ILE A 315 -0.25 14.73 -23.86
C ILE A 315 0.60 15.88 -24.40
N TYR A 316 1.65 16.28 -23.69
CA TYR A 316 2.40 17.50 -24.00
C TYR A 316 3.07 17.45 -25.38
N THR A 317 3.79 16.37 -25.71
CA THR A 317 4.40 16.21 -27.06
C THR A 317 3.37 16.18 -28.19
N LYS A 318 2.09 15.95 -27.88
CA LYS A 318 1.01 15.84 -28.86
C LYS A 318 0.29 17.16 -29.10
N VAL A 319 0.26 18.02 -28.08
CA VAL A 319 -0.34 19.36 -28.11
C VAL A 319 0.68 20.38 -28.58
N ARG A 320 1.92 20.34 -28.08
CA ARG A 320 3.00 21.20 -28.54
C ARG A 320 3.63 20.58 -29.78
N LYS A 321 3.38 21.17 -30.96
CA LYS A 321 4.22 20.92 -32.15
C LYS A 321 5.66 21.30 -31.78
N GLN A 322 6.62 20.39 -31.96
CA GLN A 322 8.02 20.77 -31.90
C GLN A 322 8.25 21.91 -32.92
N PRO A 323 9.06 22.93 -32.59
CA PRO A 323 9.50 23.93 -33.57
C PRO A 323 10.24 23.27 -34.73
#